data_AF-A0A7W1ACG9-F1
#
_entry.id   AF-A0A7W1ACG9-F1
#
_cell.length_a   1.000
_cell.length_b   1.000
_cell.length_c   1.000
_cell.angle_alpha   90.00
_cell.angle_beta   90.00
_cell.angle_gamma   90.00
#
_symmetry.space_group_name_H-M   'P 1'
#
loop_
_entity.id
_entity.type
_entity.pdbx_description
1 polymer ?
#
loop_
_entity_poly.entity_id
_entity_poly.type
_entity_poly.pdbx_seq_one_letter_code
_entity_poly.pdbx_strand_id
1 'polypeptide(L)'
;MSQTKPAVKVTIGGEEYSVRSDLPPEYTREVAAYLDAALKRVRDSLPMVENHKAAILAALAITDELFQARRGDDQMADRLNELADEFARMLPPSKRGHRAAAS
;
A
#
# COMPACT_ATOMS: atom_id res chain seq x y z
N MET A 1 -18.82 22.53 -16.57
CA MET A 1 -17.72 23.34 -16.01
C MET A 1 -16.69 22.40 -15.43
N SER A 2 -15.45 22.38 -15.94
CA SER A 2 -14.37 21.53 -15.39
C SER A 2 -14.01 22.02 -14.00
N GLN A 3 -14.34 21.24 -12.97
CA GLN A 3 -13.79 21.48 -11.63
C GLN A 3 -12.29 21.24 -11.70
N THR A 4 -11.50 22.32 -11.59
CA THR A 4 -10.05 22.21 -11.54
C THR A 4 -9.69 21.71 -10.15
N LYS A 5 -9.25 20.46 -10.05
CA LYS A 5 -8.81 19.85 -8.78
C LYS A 5 -7.69 20.71 -8.18
N PRO A 6 -7.75 21.05 -6.89
CA PRO A 6 -6.74 21.90 -6.26
C PRO A 6 -5.37 21.21 -6.34
N ALA A 7 -4.36 21.97 -6.76
CA ALA A 7 -2.99 21.48 -6.78
C ALA A 7 -2.37 21.59 -5.39
N VAL A 8 -1.73 20.52 -4.95
CA VAL A 8 -1.01 20.41 -3.68
C VAL A 8 0.48 20.58 -3.96
N LYS A 9 1.12 21.54 -3.29
CA LYS A 9 2.58 21.69 -3.34
C LYS A 9 3.24 20.69 -2.40
N VAL A 10 4.25 19.98 -2.88
CA VAL A 10 5.04 19.00 -2.13
C VAL A 10 6.52 19.12 -2.52
N THR A 11 7.41 18.67 -1.66
CA THR A 11 8.87 18.63 -1.94
C THR A 11 9.32 17.17 -1.92
N ILE A 12 9.98 16.73 -2.98
CA ILE A 12 10.48 15.35 -3.12
C ILE A 12 11.90 15.43 -3.67
N GLY A 13 12.88 14.85 -2.97
CA GLY A 13 14.28 14.85 -3.39
C GLY A 13 14.94 16.22 -3.42
N GLY A 14 14.37 17.21 -2.74
CA GLY A 14 14.81 18.61 -2.76
C GLY A 14 14.21 19.45 -3.90
N GLU A 15 13.32 18.87 -4.72
CA GLU A 15 12.62 19.59 -5.78
C GLU A 15 11.15 19.81 -5.39
N GLU A 16 10.60 20.98 -5.71
CA GLU A 16 9.18 21.29 -5.50
C GLU A 16 8.32 20.79 -6.67
N TYR A 17 7.23 20.11 -6.33
CA TYR A 17 6.24 19.59 -7.27
C TYR A 17 4.85 20.12 -6.95
N SER A 18 4.05 20.32 -8.00
CA SER A 18 2.64 20.69 -7.91
C SER A 18 1.78 19.51 -8.36
N VAL A 19 1.21 18.79 -7.39
CA VAL A 19 0.48 17.54 -7.61
C VAL A 19 -1.02 17.81 -7.66
N ARG A 20 -1.68 17.41 -8.76
CA ARG A 20 -3.14 17.41 -8.86
C ARG A 20 -3.65 15.99 -8.67
N SER A 21 -4.47 15.78 -7.65
CA SER A 21 -4.99 14.46 -7.26
C SER A 21 -6.46 14.56 -6.86
N ASP A 22 -7.18 13.44 -6.93
CA ASP A 22 -8.52 13.27 -6.33
C ASP A 22 -8.45 13.02 -4.82
N LEU A 23 -7.26 12.74 -4.31
CA LEU A 23 -7.03 12.44 -2.91
C LEU A 23 -7.03 13.73 -2.07
N PRO A 24 -7.38 13.64 -0.79
CA PRO A 24 -7.26 14.77 0.13
C PRO A 24 -5.85 15.38 0.09
N PRO A 25 -5.71 16.72 0.20
CA PRO A 25 -4.41 17.39 0.21
C PRO A 25 -3.46 16.84 1.26
N GLU A 26 -3.97 16.53 2.46
CA GLU A 26 -3.23 15.98 3.58
C GLU A 26 -2.62 14.62 3.22
N TYR A 27 -3.43 13.71 2.69
CA TYR A 27 -2.98 12.39 2.24
C TYR A 27 -1.98 12.49 1.07
N THR A 28 -2.19 13.42 0.14
CA THR A 28 -1.23 13.67 -0.94
C THR A 28 0.14 14.10 -0.40
N ARG A 29 0.19 14.93 0.65
CA ARG A 29 1.44 15.32 1.32
C ARG A 29 2.07 14.13 2.04
N GLU A 30 1.28 13.28 2.70
CA GLU A 30 1.77 12.06 3.36
C GLU A 30 2.43 11.10 2.36
N VAL A 31 1.79 10.86 1.21
CA VAL A 31 2.36 10.03 0.13
C VAL A 31 3.67 10.63 -0.39
N ALA A 32 3.73 11.94 -0.59
CA ALA A 32 4.95 12.62 -1.03
C ALA A 32 6.07 12.53 0.01
N ALA A 33 5.75 12.72 1.30
CA ALA A 33 6.70 12.58 2.39
C ALA A 33 7.25 11.15 2.50
N TYR A 34 6.40 10.14 2.27
CA TYR A 34 6.83 8.75 2.24
C TYR A 34 7.84 8.47 1.12
N LEU A 35 7.54 8.97 -0.08
CA LEU A 35 8.44 8.86 -1.23
C LEU A 35 9.76 9.58 -0.98
N ASP A 36 9.74 10.78 -0.41
CA ASP A 36 10.95 11.54 -0.06
C ASP A 36 11.82 10.79 0.95
N ALA A 37 11.21 10.18 1.98
CA ALA A 37 11.93 9.35 2.93
C ALA A 37 12.54 8.09 2.29
N ALA A 38 11.83 7.44 1.37
CA ALA A 38 12.37 6.31 0.61
C ALA A 38 13.54 6.74 -0.28
N LEU A 39 13.43 7.88 -0.95
CA LEU A 39 14.49 8.45 -1.78
C LEU A 39 15.73 8.78 -0.94
N LYS A 40 15.53 9.35 0.25
CA LYS A 40 16.62 9.62 1.21
C LYS A 40 17.34 8.34 1.61
N ARG A 41 16.62 7.26 1.96
CA ARG A 41 17.22 5.95 2.26
C ARG A 41 18.13 5.44 1.14
N VAL A 42 17.68 5.58 -0.11
CA VAL A 42 18.48 5.17 -1.29
C VAL A 42 19.73 6.02 -1.42
N ARG A 43 19.63 7.35 -1.27
CA ARG A 43 20.77 8.28 -1.36
C ARG A 43 21.78 8.07 -0.24
N ASP A 44 21.31 7.78 0.97
CA ASP A 44 22.17 7.48 2.12
C ASP A 44 22.96 6.17 1.89
N SER A 45 22.35 5.21 1.20
CA SER A 45 22.98 3.91 0.86
C SER A 45 23.89 3.99 -0.37
N LEU A 46 23.57 4.87 -1.33
CA LEU A 46 24.25 5.03 -2.61
C LEU A 46 24.48 6.52 -2.91
N PRO A 47 25.48 7.18 -2.30
CA PRO A 47 25.64 8.64 -2.38
C PRO A 47 25.89 9.19 -3.79
N MET A 48 26.43 8.38 -4.70
CA MET A 48 26.82 8.76 -6.07
C MET A 48 25.78 8.40 -7.13
N VAL A 49 24.59 7.94 -6.73
CA VAL A 49 23.53 7.59 -7.68
C VAL A 49 22.89 8.85 -8.27
N GLU A 50 22.57 8.81 -9.57
CA GLU A 50 21.84 9.89 -10.23
C GLU A 50 20.41 10.00 -9.69
N ASN A 51 19.86 11.22 -9.61
CA ASN A 51 18.57 11.48 -8.96
C ASN A 51 17.42 10.63 -9.54
N HIS A 52 17.35 10.49 -10.86
CA HIS A 52 16.31 9.68 -11.51
C HIS A 52 16.46 8.18 -11.20
N LYS A 53 17.68 7.66 -11.09
CA LYS A 53 17.94 6.27 -10.68
C LYS A 53 17.58 6.05 -9.21
N ALA A 54 17.88 7.02 -8.34
CA ALA A 54 17.44 6.98 -6.94
C ALA A 54 15.91 6.88 -6.85
N ALA A 55 15.19 7.68 -7.65
CA ALA A 55 13.73 7.69 -7.67
C ALA A 55 13.16 6.34 -8.13
N ILE A 56 13.74 5.72 -9.15
CA ILE A 56 13.35 4.38 -9.60
C ILE A 56 13.59 3.34 -8.50
N LEU A 57 14.76 3.37 -7.84
CA LEU A 57 15.07 2.44 -6.75
C LEU A 57 14.13 2.63 -5.54
N ALA A 58 13.80 3.87 -5.20
CA ALA A 58 12.82 4.17 -4.15
C ALA A 58 11.42 3.63 -4.53
N ALA A 59 10.99 3.85 -5.77
CA ALA A 59 9.72 3.31 -6.27
C ALA A 59 9.69 1.77 -6.23
N LEU A 60 10.79 1.10 -6.61
CA LEU A 60 10.90 -0.35 -6.52
C LEU A 60 10.83 -0.86 -5.08
N ALA A 61 11.50 -0.19 -4.14
CA ALA A 61 11.45 -0.53 -2.72
C ALA A 61 10.02 -0.40 -2.16
N ILE A 62 9.32 0.69 -2.47
CA ILE A 62 7.92 0.90 -2.05
C ILE A 62 6.99 -0.14 -2.69
N THR A 63 7.24 -0.52 -3.95
CA THR A 63 6.45 -1.55 -4.64
C THR A 63 6.65 -2.93 -4.01
N ASP A 64 7.87 -3.26 -3.58
CA ASP A 64 8.13 -4.48 -2.83
C ASP A 64 7.41 -4.47 -1.47
N GLU A 65 7.51 -3.38 -0.71
CA GLU A 65 6.78 -3.20 0.56
C GLU A 65 5.26 -3.42 0.37
N LEU A 66 4.67 -2.87 -0.71
CA LEU A 66 3.27 -3.10 -1.08
C LEU A 66 2.97 -4.58 -1.37
N PHE A 67 3.82 -5.26 -2.12
CA PHE A 67 3.60 -6.67 -2.47
C PHE A 67 3.74 -7.58 -1.26
N GLN A 68 4.67 -7.30 -0.35
CA GLN A 68 4.81 -8.05 0.89
C GLN A 68 3.61 -7.85 1.81
N ALA A 69 3.08 -6.63 1.91
CA ALA A 69 1.85 -6.35 2.67
C ALA A 69 0.67 -7.17 2.13
N ARG A 70 0.46 -7.17 0.80
CA ARG A 70 -0.62 -7.94 0.16
C ARG A 70 -0.50 -9.44 0.39
N ARG A 71 0.71 -10.00 0.25
CA ARG A 71 0.96 -11.42 0.54
C ARG A 71 0.68 -11.75 2.01
N GLY A 72 0.99 -10.83 2.92
CA GLY A 72 0.68 -10.97 4.34
C GLY A 72 -0.82 -11.01 4.61
N ASP A 73 -1.59 -10.14 3.95
CA ASP A 73 -3.05 -10.12 4.05
C ASP A 73 -3.68 -11.43 3.53
N ASP A 74 -3.23 -11.92 2.36
CA ASP A 74 -3.70 -13.18 1.78
C ASP A 74 -3.40 -14.36 2.73
N GLN A 75 -2.17 -14.45 3.26
CA GLN A 75 -1.79 -15.49 4.21
C GLN A 75 -2.61 -15.43 5.51
N MET A 76 -2.95 -14.23 5.98
CA MET A 76 -3.78 -14.07 7.17
C MET A 76 -5.22 -14.53 6.90
N ALA A 77 -5.78 -14.16 5.74
CA ALA A 77 -7.11 -14.59 5.32
C ALA A 77 -7.20 -16.12 5.20
N ASP A 78 -6.19 -16.77 4.62
CA ASP A 78 -6.13 -18.22 4.52
C ASP A 78 -6.12 -18.88 5.91
N ARG A 79 -5.28 -18.39 6.84
CA ARG A 79 -5.24 -18.91 8.22
C ARG A 79 -6.56 -18.73 8.96
N LEU A 80 -7.23 -17.59 8.75
CA LEU A 80 -8.56 -17.36 9.34
C LEU A 80 -9.60 -18.33 8.79
N ASN A 81 -9.56 -18.63 7.49
CA ASN A 81 -10.46 -19.61 6.88
C ASN A 81 -10.17 -21.03 7.40
N GLU A 82 -8.90 -21.43 7.49
CA GLU A 82 -8.50 -22.73 8.05
C GLU A 82 -9.00 -22.90 9.49
N LEU A 83 -8.81 -21.88 10.33
CA LEU A 83 -9.28 -21.89 11.71
C LEU A 83 -10.82 -21.93 11.79
N ALA A 84 -11.51 -21.18 10.93
CA ALA A 84 -12.97 -21.20 10.86
C ALA A 84 -13.50 -22.58 10.44
N ASP A 85 -12.84 -23.24 9.49
CA ASP A 85 -13.18 -24.60 9.05
C ASP A 85 -12.94 -25.64 10.16
N GLU A 86 -11.86 -25.51 10.92
CA GLU A 86 -11.59 -26.35 12.08
C GLU A 86 -12.71 -26.21 13.13
N PHE A 87 -13.08 -24.97 13.48
CA PHE A 87 -14.19 -24.71 14.39
C PHE A 87 -15.52 -25.26 13.86
N ALA A 88 -15.80 -25.11 12.56
CA ALA A 88 -17.02 -25.63 11.95
C ALA A 88 -17.14 -27.16 12.07
N ARG A 89 -16.01 -27.88 12.00
CA ARG A 89 -15.96 -29.35 12.18
C ARG A 89 -16.20 -29.78 13.62
N MET A 90 -15.79 -28.96 14.60
CA MET A 90 -16.02 -29.21 16.02
C MET A 90 -17.46 -28.88 16.48
N LEU A 91 -18.24 -28.13 15.69
CA LEU A 91 -19.62 -27.81 16.03
C LEU A 91 -20.54 -29.04 15.89
N PRO A 92 -21.40 -29.29 16.90
CA PRO A 92 -22.38 -30.38 16.84
C PRO A 92 -23.35 -30.18 15.66
N PRO A 93 -23.88 -31.27 15.08
CA PRO A 93 -24.66 -31.24 13.85
C PRO A 93 -25.89 -30.31 13.90
N SER A 94 -26.43 -30.06 15.09
CA SER A 94 -27.56 -29.14 15.33
C SER A 94 -27.24 -27.64 15.16
N LYS A 95 -25.97 -27.25 14.94
CA LYS A 95 -25.54 -25.86 14.73
C LYS A 95 -24.69 -25.65 13.46
N ARG A 96 -24.56 -26.65 12.58
CA ARG A 96 -23.92 -26.47 11.27
C ARG A 96 -24.91 -25.76 10.33
N GLY A 97 -24.80 -24.44 10.24
CA GLY A 97 -25.70 -23.61 9.45
C GLY A 97 -25.73 -23.98 7.96
N HIS A 98 -26.92 -23.88 7.37
CA HIS A 98 -27.23 -23.94 5.94
C HIS A 98 -26.24 -23.10 5.09
N ARG A 99 -25.20 -23.74 4.52
CA ARG A 99 -24.46 -23.19 3.35
C ARG A 99 -24.39 -24.22 2.21
N ALA A 100 -25.46 -24.97 2.03
CA ALA A 100 -25.71 -25.73 0.80
C ALA A 100 -26.84 -25.05 0.01
N ALA A 101 -26.51 -23.94 -0.68
CA ALA A 101 -27.21 -23.40 -1.86
C ALA A 101 -26.88 -21.92 -2.03
N ALA A 102 -25.80 -21.62 -2.77
CA ALA A 102 -25.69 -20.40 -3.56
C ALA A 102 -24.63 -20.70 -4.63
N SER A 103 -25.11 -21.18 -5.77
CA SER A 103 -24.38 -21.25 -7.04
C SER A 103 -24.28 -19.87 -7.67
#